data_AF-A0A4U1LUF1-F1
#
_entry.id   AF-A0A4U1LUF1-F1
#
_cell.length_a   1.000
_cell.length_b   1.000
_cell.length_c   1.000
_cell.angle_alpha   90.00
_cell.angle_beta   90.00
_cell.angle_gamma   90.00
#
_symmetry.space_group_name_H-M   'P 1'
#
loop_
_entity.id
_entity.type
_entity.pdbx_description
1 polymer ?
#
loop_
_entity_poly.entity_id
_entity_poly.type
_entity_poly.pdbx_seq_one_letter_code
_entity_poly.pdbx_strand_id
1 'polypeptide(L)' 'MKKIKKRRALILLSIGLLVIATSQILSHSFELPDFVKGSFIGIGIGLLLTSLIFGNFKTVRN' A
#
# COMPACT_ATOMS: atom_id res chain seq x y z
N MET A 1 1.69 -12.93 19.65
CA MET A 1 1.51 -13.03 18.18
C MET A 1 0.45 -14.07 17.86
N LYS A 2 -0.64 -13.72 17.17
CA LYS A 2 -1.66 -14.71 16.77
C LYS A 2 -1.07 -15.63 15.68
N LYS A 3 -1.12 -16.95 15.89
CA LYS A 3 -0.65 -17.92 14.87
C LYS A 3 -1.59 -17.87 13.66
N ILE A 4 -1.07 -17.39 12.53
CA ILE A 4 -1.80 -17.36 11.26
C ILE A 4 -1.84 -18.79 10.72
N LYS A 5 -3.03 -19.30 10.38
CA LYS A 5 -3.16 -20.64 9.79
C LYS A 5 -2.56 -20.62 8.37
N LYS A 6 -1.86 -21.68 7.97
CA LYS A 6 -1.21 -21.83 6.65
C LYS A 6 -2.12 -21.41 5.47
N ARG A 7 -3.40 -21.79 5.51
CA ARG A 7 -4.41 -21.40 4.50
C ARG A 7 -4.61 -19.89 4.40
N ARG A 8 -4.68 -19.18 5.53
CA ARG A 8 -4.83 -17.71 5.54
C ARG A 8 -3.58 -17.01 5.03
N ALA A 9 -2.40 -17.54 5.37
CA ALA A 9 -1.14 -17.03 4.84
C ALA A 9 -1.06 -17.18 3.32
N LEU A 10 -1.46 -18.33 2.77
CA LEU A 10 -1.50 -18.56 1.33
C LEU A 10 -2.49 -17.62 0.62
N ILE A 11 -3.69 -17.42 1.16
CA ILE A 11 -4.67 -16.47 0.61
C ILE A 11 -4.09 -15.05 0.59
N LEU A 12 -3.43 -14.63 1.67
CA LEU A 12 -2.81 -13.31 1.76
C LEU A 12 -1.70 -13.15 0.72
N LEU A 13 -0.89 -14.20 0.53
CA LEU A 13 0.20 -14.23 -0.45
C LEU A 13 -0.36 -14.15 -1.88
N SER A 14 -1.40 -14.93 -2.21
CA SER A 14 -2.04 -14.89 -3.51
C SER A 14 -2.65 -13.53 -3.83
N ILE A 15 -3.32 -12.89 -2.87
CA ILE A 15 -3.87 -11.55 -3.04
C ILE A 15 -2.74 -10.54 -3.27
N GLY A 16 -1.68 -10.60 -2.47
CA GLY A 16 -0.50 -9.74 -2.64
C GLY A 16 0.13 -9.88 -4.03
N LEU A 17 0.34 -11.12 -4.50
CA LEU A 17 0.84 -11.41 -5.84
C LEU A 17 -0.05 -10.82 -6.93
N LEU A 18 -1.38 -10.98 -6.81
CA LEU A 18 -2.33 -10.49 -7.80
C LEU A 18 -2.35 -8.96 -7.88
N VAL A 19 -2.27 -8.28 -6.73
CA VAL A 19 -2.17 -6.81 -6.66
C VAL A 19 -0.89 -6.33 -7.34
N ILE A 20 0.25 -6.97 -7.05
CA ILE A 20 1.54 -6.61 -7.65
C ILE A 20 1.51 -6.82 -9.18
N ALA A 21 1.02 -7.97 -9.64
CA ALA A 21 0.93 -8.28 -11.07
C ALA A 21 0.03 -7.26 -11.81
N THR A 22 -1.12 -6.93 -11.24
CA THR A 22 -2.04 -5.94 -11.81
C THR A 22 -1.41 -4.55 -11.86
N SER A 23 -0.68 -4.15 -10.82
CA SER A 23 0.06 -2.87 -10.79
C SER A 23 1.12 -2.79 -11.89
N GLN A 24 1.85 -3.88 -12.14
CA GLN A 24 2.87 -3.91 -13.20
C GLN A 24 2.24 -3.83 -14.60
N ILE A 25 1.16 -4.57 -14.83
CA ILE A 25 0.43 -4.54 -16.11
C ILE A 25 -0.14 -3.14 -16.37
N LEU A 26 -0.76 -2.51 -15.37
CA LEU A 26 -1.26 -1.14 -15.51
C LEU A 26 -0.12 -0.16 -15.80
N SER A 27 1.01 -0.28 -15.11
CA SER A 27 2.15 0.64 -15.29
C SER A 27 2.79 0.51 -16.67
N HIS A 28 2.73 -0.67 -17.30
CA HIS A 28 3.29 -0.88 -18.63
C HIS A 28 2.29 -0.54 -19.74
N SER A 29 1.00 -0.83 -19.53
CA SER A 29 -0.03 -0.69 -20.56
C SER A 29 -0.62 0.72 -20.66
N PHE A 30 -0.53 1.52 -19.59
CA PHE A 30 -1.07 2.87 -19.56
C PHE A 30 0.05 3.88 -19.27
N GLU A 31 0.41 4.66 -20.29
CA GLU A 31 1.11 5.93 -20.08
C GLU A 31 0.14 6.91 -19.43
N LEU A 32 0.08 6.86 -18.10
CA LEU A 32 -0.73 7.80 -17.33
C LEU A 32 -0.21 9.22 -17.57
N PRO A 33 -1.11 10.19 -17.84
CA PRO A 33 -0.74 11.59 -17.95
C PRO A 33 0.04 12.04 -16.71
N ASP A 34 1.01 12.95 -16.89
CA ASP A 34 1.88 13.41 -15.79
C ASP A 34 1.09 13.96 -14.61
N PHE A 35 -0.06 14.59 -14.88
CA PHE A 35 -0.99 15.07 -13.86
C PHE A 35 -1.53 13.93 -12.96
N VAL A 36 -1.89 12.79 -13.56
CA VAL A 36 -2.44 11.64 -12.84
C VAL A 36 -1.35 10.99 -11.98
N LYS A 37 -0.14 10.81 -12.53
CA LYS A 37 1.03 10.31 -11.79
C LYS A 37 1.37 11.23 -10.61
N GLY A 38 1.46 12.54 -10.87
CA GLY A 38 1.73 13.55 -9.86
C GLY A 38 0.66 13.60 -8.77
N SER A 39 -0.61 13.44 -9.12
CA SER A 39 -1.72 13.41 -8.16
C SER A 39 -1.65 12.19 -7.24
N PHE A 40 -1.40 11.00 -7.77
CA PHE A 40 -1.26 9.79 -6.94
C PHE A 40 -0.07 9.90 -5.97
N ILE A 41 1.07 10.40 -6.44
CA ILE A 41 2.25 10.62 -5.59
C ILE A 41 1.95 11.68 -4.53
N GLY A 42 1.35 12.81 -4.93
CA GLY A 42 0.98 13.90 -4.02
C GLY A 42 -0.01 13.47 -2.94
N ILE A 43 -1.03 12.69 -3.28
CA ILE A 43 -1.98 12.12 -2.32
C ILE A 43 -1.26 11.16 -1.36
N GLY A 44 -0.39 10.28 -1.88
CA GLY A 44 0.39 9.36 -1.06
C GLY A 44 1.27 10.08 -0.04
N ILE A 45 1.99 11.12 -0.47
CA ILE A 45 2.81 11.96 0.41
C ILE A 45 1.94 12.73 1.40
N GLY A 46 0.84 13.32 0.95
CA GLY A 46 -0.11 14.04 1.81
C GLY A 46 -0.64 13.16 2.94
N LEU A 47 -1.07 11.94 2.62
CA LEU A 47 -1.52 10.96 3.61
C LEU A 47 -0.41 10.54 4.57
N LEU A 48 0.82 10.34 4.08
CA LEU A 48 1.99 10.06 4.93
C LEU A 48 2.26 11.21 5.90
N LEU A 49 2.22 12.46 5.42
CA LEU A 49 2.43 13.65 6.26
C LEU A 49 1.31 13.80 7.29
N THR A 50 0.06 13.65 6.87
CA THR A 50 -1.10 13.68 7.78
C THR A 50 -0.96 12.60 8.85
N SER A 51 -0.56 11.37 8.47
CA SER A 51 -0.33 10.29 9.43
C SER A 51 0.85 10.56 10.35
N LEU A 52 1.88 11.28 9.92
CA LEU A 52 3.02 11.61 10.78
C LEU A 52 2.66 12.70 11.80
N ILE A 53 1.91 13.72 11.36
CA ILE A 53 1.57 14.89 12.18
C ILE A 53 0.40 14.61 13.11
N PHE A 54 -0.64 13.94 12.61
CA PHE A 54 -1.88 13.65 13.35
C PHE A 54 -1.98 12.20 13.82
N GLY A 55 -1.06 11.33 13.39
CA GLY A 55 -1.02 9.96 13.88
C GLY A 55 -0.59 9.93 15.34
N ASN A 56 -1.50 9.49 16.19
CA ASN A 56 -1.20 9.25 17.59
C ASN A 56 -0.33 7.98 17.67
N PHE A 57 0.99 8.14 17.58
CA PHE A 57 1.93 7.05 17.82
C PHE A 57 1.78 6.62 19.28
N LYS A 58 0.96 5.60 19.54
CA LYS A 58 0.97 4.91 20.83
C LYS A 58 2.38 4.37 21.05
N THR A 59 3.20 5.13 21.77
CA THR A 59 4.49 4.65 22.25
C THR A 59 4.20 3.43 23.12
N VAL A 60 4.65 2.27 22.66
CA VAL A 60 4.53 1.03 23.43
C VAL A 60 5.54 1.15 24.56
N ARG A 61 5.09 1.67 25.70
CA ARG A 61 5.90 1.77 26.91
C ARG A 61 5.91 0.39 27.58
N ASN A 62 7.11 -0.17 27.72
CA ASN A 62 7.36 -1.46 28.36
C ASN A 62 7.24 -1.37 29.88
#